data_AF-A0A7K5YSK6-F1
#
_entry.id   AF-A0A7K5YSK6-F1
#
_cell.length_a   1.000
_cell.length_b   1.000
_cell.length_c   1.000
_cell.angle_alpha   90.00
_cell.angle_beta   90.00
_cell.angle_gamma   90.00
#
_symmetry.space_group_name_H-M   'P 1'
#
loop_
_entity.id
_entity.type
_entity.pdbx_description
1 polymer ?
#
loop_
_entity_poly.entity_id
_entity_poly.type
_entity_poly.pdbx_seq_one_letter_code
_entity_poly.pdbx_strand_id
1 'polypeptide(L)'
;SHLLTSLPCSYSIESGIQSISIAKSSGLGLTISGGSNRPDGPMIYVQELMPDGDCYKDGRLRPGDQLIAINRDSLVGSTYEEARKIIAKAKFRHEANTEVAFVPGRGRLHPGLSVHNNIPSPPPKVMGNGLGSCRLKVHVRSPEFSLPGLDLVNPGLRFLANCTHIILHATRVLNFALQAPLYPTALPLTFISGFSAPTSASNHKAASGTKPKVALDPHVRLKDGKLELVLQCLGLDVTEEKKRQLRQTLTTDSQGTVAYGDLLQALRDVMQEELDEAGLDSCSMLFTQHEVASLLDTSAFHSPTFDSPNCNGTEELEQLQLEIMDLRQEVRRLKCLLKEVENSKKSMEEELQRLNQKALGFLSENRTLHSKLQMAEVVQRQAHSAEQDYEEVIHLLEAEIAELKMQLAGKKAKHASEIEEDILELKRQLSLADGQLRKSEVSRKRLEICNRKLLLFVQVK
;
A
#
# COMPACT_ATOMS: atom_id res chain seq x y z
N SER A 1 -34.48 -9.92 -18.89
CA SER A 1 -33.51 -8.92 -19.34
C SER A 1 -32.22 -9.11 -18.56
N HIS A 2 -31.30 -9.85 -19.15
CA HIS A 2 -29.93 -10.06 -18.64
C HIS A 2 -29.02 -8.89 -19.06
N LEU A 3 -27.89 -8.74 -18.33
CA LEU A 3 -26.69 -7.90 -18.57
C LEU A 3 -26.86 -6.43 -18.10
N LEU A 4 -26.01 -5.86 -17.23
CA LEU A 4 -24.56 -5.96 -17.06
C LEU A 4 -24.18 -5.97 -15.56
N THR A 5 -23.64 -7.06 -15.02
CA THR A 5 -22.20 -7.30 -14.73
C THR A 5 -21.41 -6.15 -14.07
N SER A 6 -21.24 -6.34 -12.76
CA SER A 6 -20.03 -6.09 -11.96
C SER A 6 -18.74 -5.72 -12.68
N LEU A 7 -18.10 -4.65 -12.19
CA LEU A 7 -16.65 -4.59 -12.03
C LEU A 7 -16.34 -4.04 -10.63
N PRO A 8 -15.77 -4.84 -9.71
CA PRO A 8 -14.93 -4.28 -8.67
C PRO A 8 -13.64 -3.82 -9.36
N CYS A 9 -13.33 -2.52 -9.34
CA CYS A 9 -12.01 -2.05 -9.72
C CYS A 9 -10.98 -2.71 -8.80
N SER A 10 -10.35 -3.77 -9.29
CA SER A 10 -9.16 -4.34 -8.72
C SER A 10 -8.09 -3.24 -8.73
N TYR A 11 -7.71 -2.79 -7.53
CA TYR A 11 -6.50 -2.02 -7.33
C TYR A 11 -5.31 -2.91 -7.73
N SER A 12 -4.92 -2.86 -9.01
CA SER A 12 -3.71 -3.51 -9.49
C SER A 12 -2.50 -2.66 -9.06
N ILE A 13 -2.19 -2.70 -7.76
CA ILE A 13 -0.92 -2.20 -7.21
C ILE A 13 0.13 -3.31 -7.42
N GLU A 14 0.36 -3.69 -8.68
CA GLU A 14 1.51 -4.50 -9.08
C GLU A 14 2.41 -3.73 -10.06
N SER A 15 2.27 -2.40 -10.06
CA SER A 15 3.15 -1.49 -10.78
C SER A 15 4.02 -0.78 -9.75
N GLY A 16 5.27 -1.20 -9.62
CA GLY A 16 6.21 -0.71 -8.61
C GLY A 16 6.32 0.82 -8.63
N ILE A 17 5.96 1.46 -7.52
CA ILE A 17 6.11 2.91 -7.33
C ILE A 17 7.60 3.23 -7.40
N GLN A 18 7.96 4.16 -8.27
CA GLN A 18 9.31 4.70 -8.39
C GLN A 18 9.38 6.06 -7.70
N SER A 19 10.54 6.36 -7.11
CA SER A 19 10.82 7.66 -6.53
C SER A 19 12.11 8.22 -7.13
N ILE A 20 12.05 9.46 -7.59
CA ILE A 20 13.18 10.17 -8.17
C ILE A 20 13.41 11.50 -7.46
N SER A 21 14.68 11.88 -7.31
CA SER A 21 15.09 13.19 -6.83
C SER A 21 15.63 13.99 -8.01
N ILE A 22 15.01 15.15 -8.27
CA ILE A 22 15.30 16.04 -9.40
C ILE A 22 15.93 17.32 -8.85
N ALA A 23 17.09 17.71 -9.37
CA ALA A 23 17.72 18.98 -8.99
C ALA A 23 16.88 20.17 -9.48
N LYS A 24 16.62 21.13 -8.60
CA LYS A 24 15.81 22.30 -8.97
C LYS A 24 16.63 23.30 -9.79
N SER A 25 16.10 23.73 -10.94
CA SER A 25 16.71 24.81 -11.73
C SER A 25 15.68 25.88 -12.12
N SER A 26 14.64 25.51 -12.87
CA SER A 26 13.63 26.44 -13.39
C SER A 26 12.19 26.05 -13.01
N GLY A 27 12.05 24.97 -12.24
CA GLY A 27 10.78 24.36 -11.86
C GLY A 27 10.51 23.07 -12.63
N LEU A 28 9.63 22.24 -12.08
CA LEU A 28 9.37 20.88 -12.59
C LEU A 28 9.07 20.82 -14.09
N GLY A 29 8.39 21.84 -14.64
CA GLY A 29 8.13 21.91 -16.08
C GLY A 29 7.29 20.76 -16.60
N LEU A 30 6.24 20.39 -15.88
CA LEU A 30 5.29 19.35 -16.27
C LEU A 30 3.86 19.90 -16.27
N THR A 31 3.02 19.36 -17.14
CA THR A 31 1.57 19.54 -17.13
C THR A 31 0.92 18.23 -16.70
N ILE A 32 -0.25 18.33 -16.10
CA ILE A 32 -0.99 17.19 -15.58
C ILE A 32 -2.37 17.09 -16.22
N SER A 33 -2.91 15.88 -16.24
CA SER A 33 -4.30 15.55 -16.56
C SER A 33 -4.91 14.67 -15.45
N GLY A 34 -6.23 14.46 -15.51
CA GLY A 34 -6.95 13.70 -14.49
C GLY A 34 -7.22 14.48 -13.20
N GLY A 35 -7.54 13.74 -12.13
CA GLY A 35 -7.94 14.26 -10.83
C GLY A 35 -9.36 13.87 -10.46
N SER A 36 -9.65 13.80 -9.17
CA SER A 36 -10.91 13.26 -8.63
C SER A 36 -12.18 13.96 -9.13
N ASN A 37 -12.04 15.18 -9.66
CA ASN A 37 -13.12 15.99 -10.22
C ASN A 37 -13.13 16.09 -11.75
N ARG A 38 -12.27 15.35 -12.46
CA ARG A 38 -12.20 15.35 -13.94
C ARG A 38 -12.74 14.05 -14.53
N PRO A 39 -13.34 14.12 -15.75
CA PRO A 39 -13.85 12.93 -16.43
C PRO A 39 -12.75 11.94 -16.84
N ASP A 40 -11.50 12.39 -16.90
CA ASP A 40 -10.32 11.59 -17.28
C ASP A 40 -9.91 10.57 -16.18
N GLY A 41 -10.57 10.61 -15.02
CA GLY A 41 -10.39 9.66 -13.93
C GLY A 41 -9.69 10.26 -12.70
N PRO A 42 -9.78 9.60 -11.54
CA PRO A 42 -9.36 10.16 -10.25
C PRO A 42 -7.84 10.23 -10.04
N MET A 43 -7.07 9.67 -10.97
CA MET A 43 -5.61 9.59 -10.90
C MET A 43 -4.99 10.79 -11.62
N ILE A 44 -3.88 11.30 -11.09
CA ILE A 44 -3.14 12.40 -11.70
C ILE A 44 -2.07 11.81 -12.62
N TYR A 45 -2.08 12.19 -13.89
CA TYR A 45 -1.10 11.74 -14.88
C TYR A 45 -0.26 12.89 -15.40
N VAL A 46 0.98 12.60 -15.81
CA VAL A 46 1.80 13.52 -16.59
C VAL A 46 1.22 13.63 -17.99
N GLN A 47 0.72 14.82 -18.35
CA GLN A 47 0.19 15.07 -19.69
C GLN A 47 1.31 15.41 -20.68
N GLU A 48 2.19 16.34 -20.30
CA GLU A 48 3.30 16.79 -21.12
C GLU A 48 4.46 17.26 -20.24
N LEU A 49 5.68 17.20 -20.77
CA LEU A 49 6.88 17.75 -20.16
C LEU A 49 7.37 18.92 -21.02
N MET A 50 7.50 20.09 -20.40
CA MET A 50 7.98 21.30 -21.06
C MET A 50 9.46 21.16 -21.42
N PRO A 51 9.86 21.50 -22.66
CA PRO A 51 11.27 21.64 -23.01
C PRO A 51 11.97 22.56 -22.02
N ASP A 52 13.18 22.19 -21.60
CA ASP A 52 14.00 22.86 -20.57
C ASP A 52 13.48 22.81 -19.13
N GLY A 53 12.35 22.13 -18.87
CA GLY A 53 11.86 21.84 -17.52
C GLY A 53 12.76 20.88 -16.75
N ASP A 54 12.75 20.95 -15.41
CA ASP A 54 13.60 20.10 -14.56
C ASP A 54 13.29 18.60 -14.79
N CYS A 55 12.01 18.23 -14.95
CA CYS A 55 11.60 16.85 -15.25
C CYS A 55 11.98 16.42 -16.67
N TYR A 56 12.00 17.34 -17.63
CA TYR A 56 12.41 17.05 -19.00
C TYR A 56 13.92 16.80 -19.09
N LYS A 57 14.73 17.62 -18.40
CA LYS A 57 16.19 17.47 -18.30
C LYS A 57 16.59 16.18 -17.59
N ASP A 58 15.85 15.78 -16.56
CA ASP A 58 16.08 14.52 -15.84
C ASP A 58 15.73 13.28 -16.67
N GLY A 59 14.67 13.34 -17.47
CA GLY A 59 14.33 12.33 -18.49
C GLY A 59 13.77 11.00 -17.96
N ARG A 60 13.66 10.82 -16.64
CA ARG A 60 13.08 9.61 -16.03
C ARG A 60 11.55 9.61 -16.01
N LEU A 61 10.93 10.79 -15.93
CA LEU A 61 9.48 10.96 -16.08
C LEU A 61 9.11 11.03 -17.56
N ARG A 62 7.93 10.50 -17.89
CA ARG A 62 7.37 10.51 -19.24
C ARG A 62 5.89 10.87 -19.22
N PRO A 63 5.36 11.45 -20.31
CA PRO A 63 3.92 11.56 -20.51
C PRO A 63 3.23 10.20 -20.36
N GLY A 64 2.14 10.15 -19.61
CA GLY A 64 1.41 8.94 -19.24
C GLY A 64 1.82 8.32 -17.91
N ASP A 65 2.89 8.78 -17.26
CA ASP A 65 3.22 8.35 -15.91
C ASP A 65 2.19 8.85 -14.90
N GLN A 66 1.81 8.00 -13.95
CA GLN A 66 0.88 8.37 -12.89
C GLN A 66 1.65 8.98 -11.72
N LEU A 67 1.33 10.23 -11.38
CA LEU A 67 1.93 10.89 -10.23
C LEU A 67 1.23 10.46 -8.94
N ILE A 68 2.03 10.05 -7.96
CA ILE A 68 1.57 9.62 -6.63
C ILE A 68 1.83 10.72 -5.60
N ALA A 69 3.02 11.33 -5.62
CA ALA A 69 3.38 12.41 -4.72
C ALA A 69 4.46 13.31 -5.30
N ILE A 70 4.47 14.57 -4.87
CA ILE A 70 5.56 15.53 -5.13
C ILE A 70 6.04 16.06 -3.78
N ASN A 71 7.30 15.83 -3.47
CA ASN A 71 7.90 16.00 -2.15
C ASN A 71 7.09 15.21 -1.10
N ARG A 72 6.57 15.91 -0.09
CA ARG A 72 5.74 15.35 0.98
C ARG A 72 4.24 15.54 0.75
N ASP A 73 3.85 16.10 -0.40
CA ASP A 73 2.46 16.38 -0.73
C ASP A 73 1.92 15.24 -1.63
N SER A 74 0.93 14.49 -1.13
CA SER A 74 0.27 13.40 -1.87
C SER A 74 -0.65 13.95 -2.96
N LEU A 75 -0.66 13.29 -4.13
CA LEU A 75 -1.54 13.59 -5.26
C LEU A 75 -2.69 12.58 -5.41
N VAL A 76 -2.71 11.54 -4.59
CA VAL A 76 -3.75 10.50 -4.62
C VAL A 76 -5.07 11.06 -4.11
N GLY A 77 -6.11 10.99 -4.95
CA GLY A 77 -7.46 11.49 -4.63
C GLY A 77 -7.61 13.02 -4.70
N SER A 78 -6.53 13.74 -5.04
CA SER A 78 -6.57 15.19 -5.20
C SER A 78 -7.40 15.60 -6.42
N THR A 79 -8.07 16.74 -6.29
CA THR A 79 -8.67 17.43 -7.45
C THR A 79 -7.58 17.95 -8.37
N TYR A 80 -7.94 18.23 -9.62
CA TYR A 80 -7.02 18.82 -10.59
C TYR A 80 -6.40 20.14 -10.09
N GLU A 81 -7.21 20.99 -9.47
CA GLU A 81 -6.79 22.29 -8.95
C GLU A 81 -5.84 22.15 -7.76
N GLU A 82 -6.07 21.18 -6.87
CA GLU A 82 -5.17 20.86 -5.76
C GLU A 82 -3.82 20.34 -6.24
N ALA A 83 -3.84 19.40 -7.20
CA ALA A 83 -2.63 18.87 -7.80
C ALA A 83 -1.79 19.98 -8.46
N ARG A 84 -2.44 20.91 -9.19
CA ARG A 84 -1.77 22.11 -9.74
C ARG A 84 -1.16 23.00 -8.66
N LYS A 85 -1.85 23.22 -7.54
CA LYS A 85 -1.33 24.00 -6.42
C LYS A 85 -0.09 23.34 -5.81
N ILE A 86 -0.07 22.01 -5.69
CA ILE A 86 1.08 21.25 -5.18
C ILE A 86 2.29 21.41 -6.11
N ILE A 87 2.10 21.26 -7.42
CA ILE A 87 3.16 21.44 -8.42
C ILE A 87 3.70 22.88 -8.42
N ALA A 88 2.80 23.87 -8.32
CA ALA A 88 3.20 25.28 -8.24
C ALA A 88 3.98 25.57 -6.95
N LYS A 89 3.55 25.02 -5.81
CA LYS A 89 4.25 25.13 -4.52
C LYS A 89 5.64 24.52 -4.57
N ALA A 90 5.82 23.41 -5.29
CA ALA A 90 7.13 22.78 -5.47
C ALA A 90 8.16 23.71 -6.16
N LYS A 91 7.70 24.69 -6.97
CA LYS A 91 8.57 25.69 -7.59
C LYS A 91 9.21 26.66 -6.59
N PHE A 92 8.55 26.95 -5.46
CA PHE A 92 8.98 27.99 -4.51
C PHE A 92 9.62 27.43 -3.24
N ARG A 93 9.70 26.11 -3.06
CA ARG A 93 10.36 25.52 -1.87
C ARG A 93 11.88 25.71 -1.96
N HIS A 94 12.50 26.19 -0.87
CA HIS A 94 13.97 26.36 -0.72
C HIS A 94 14.78 25.06 -0.65
N GLU A 95 14.14 23.89 -0.69
CA GLU A 95 14.84 22.59 -0.74
C GLU A 95 15.63 22.46 -2.06
N ALA A 96 16.88 22.00 -2.04
CA ALA A 96 17.73 21.94 -3.24
C ALA A 96 17.21 20.98 -4.33
N ASN A 97 16.46 19.95 -3.93
CA ASN A 97 15.92 18.94 -4.83
C ASN A 97 14.39 18.83 -4.67
N THR A 98 13.72 18.35 -5.72
CA THR A 98 12.31 17.94 -5.68
C THR A 98 12.22 16.43 -5.77
N GLU A 99 11.53 15.81 -4.82
CA GLU A 99 11.23 14.37 -4.88
C GLU A 99 9.92 14.15 -5.63
N VAL A 100 9.86 13.18 -6.53
CA VAL A 100 8.65 12.81 -7.25
C VAL A 100 8.46 11.30 -7.16
N ALA A 101 7.32 10.88 -6.62
CA ALA A 101 6.90 9.49 -6.60
C ALA A 101 5.86 9.25 -7.70
N PHE A 102 6.08 8.26 -8.56
CA PHE A 102 5.22 7.97 -9.69
C PHE A 102 5.15 6.47 -9.99
N VAL A 103 4.10 6.07 -10.70
CA VAL A 103 3.97 4.74 -11.28
C VAL A 103 4.18 4.88 -12.79
N PRO A 104 5.18 4.18 -13.37
CA PRO A 104 5.45 4.26 -14.81
C PRO A 104 4.24 3.84 -15.63
N GLY A 105 3.84 4.69 -16.58
CA GLY A 105 2.76 4.40 -17.50
C GLY A 105 3.18 3.30 -18.48
N ARG A 106 2.52 2.14 -18.46
CA ARG A 106 2.72 1.11 -19.49
C ARG A 106 2.06 1.54 -20.81
N GLY A 107 2.73 2.41 -21.56
CA GLY A 107 2.73 2.46 -23.05
C GLY A 107 1.40 2.42 -23.82
N ARG A 108 0.23 2.62 -23.22
CA ARG A 108 -1.04 2.76 -23.94
C ARG A 108 -1.79 3.98 -23.46
N LEU A 109 -1.82 4.97 -24.34
CA LEU A 109 -2.73 6.10 -24.29
C LEU A 109 -4.16 5.58 -24.13
N HIS A 110 -4.88 6.10 -23.13
CA HIS A 110 -6.33 5.97 -23.10
C HIS A 110 -6.93 6.75 -24.29
N PRO A 111 -8.03 6.27 -24.90
CA PRO A 111 -8.59 6.85 -26.11
C PRO A 111 -9.35 8.15 -25.81
N GLY A 112 -8.91 9.26 -26.40
CA GLY A 112 -9.65 10.51 -26.40
C GLY A 112 -8.70 11.70 -26.35
N LEU A 113 -8.88 12.64 -27.29
CA LEU A 113 -8.08 13.84 -27.52
C LEU A 113 -6.84 13.65 -28.41
N SER A 114 -7.11 13.31 -29.68
CA SER A 114 -6.31 13.87 -30.77
C SER A 114 -6.64 15.36 -30.90
N VAL A 115 -5.70 16.23 -30.58
CA VAL A 115 -5.64 17.57 -31.18
C VAL A 115 -4.33 17.65 -31.94
N HIS A 116 -4.47 17.85 -33.25
CA HIS A 116 -3.41 18.01 -34.23
C HIS A 116 -2.34 19.00 -33.76
N ASN A 117 -1.07 18.65 -33.95
CA ASN A 117 -0.12 19.47 -34.70
C ASN A 117 1.13 18.67 -35.07
N ASN A 118 1.41 18.65 -36.37
CA ASN A 118 2.54 17.98 -37.00
C ASN A 118 3.82 18.81 -36.86
N ILE A 119 4.81 18.34 -36.11
CA ILE A 119 6.23 18.64 -36.34
C ILE A 119 7.04 17.36 -36.03
N PRO A 120 7.84 16.81 -36.95
CA PRO A 120 8.59 15.58 -36.70
C PRO A 120 9.87 15.88 -35.90
N SER A 121 10.02 15.25 -34.73
CA SER A 121 11.30 15.15 -34.02
C SER A 121 12.04 13.85 -34.42
N PRO A 122 13.39 13.86 -34.44
CA PRO A 122 14.20 12.77 -34.97
C PRO A 122 14.33 11.59 -33.99
N PRO A 123 14.70 10.38 -34.45
CA PRO A 123 14.73 9.18 -33.61
C PRO A 123 15.92 9.20 -32.63
N PRO A 124 15.83 8.48 -31.49
CA PRO A 124 16.91 8.43 -30.51
C PRO A 124 18.07 7.59 -31.04
N LYS A 125 19.29 8.09 -30.84
CA LYS A 125 20.53 7.36 -31.14
C LYS A 125 20.70 6.21 -30.13
N VAL A 126 20.76 5.00 -30.68
CA VAL A 126 21.28 3.79 -30.04
C VAL A 126 22.80 3.89 -29.94
N MET A 127 23.33 3.73 -28.73
CA MET A 127 24.69 3.30 -28.41
C MET A 127 24.55 2.65 -27.01
N GLY A 128 24.77 1.36 -26.77
CA GLY A 128 25.89 0.55 -27.21
C GLY A 128 26.77 0.26 -25.99
N ASN A 129 26.45 -0.82 -25.28
CA ASN A 129 27.23 -1.69 -24.39
C ASN A 129 28.32 -1.13 -23.45
N GLY A 130 28.29 -1.61 -22.19
CA GLY A 130 29.46 -1.61 -21.30
C GLY A 130 29.15 -2.13 -19.89
N LEU A 131 29.43 -3.42 -19.63
CA LEU A 131 29.42 -4.03 -18.30
C LEU A 131 30.45 -3.37 -17.37
N GLY A 132 30.09 -3.21 -16.10
CA GLY A 132 31.01 -2.76 -15.05
C GLY A 132 30.41 -2.89 -13.65
N SER A 133 30.52 -4.09 -13.07
CA SER A 133 30.34 -4.33 -11.64
C SER A 133 31.42 -3.57 -10.86
N CYS A 134 31.04 -2.69 -9.94
CA CYS A 134 31.94 -2.22 -8.89
C CYS A 134 31.20 -1.99 -7.57
N ARG A 135 31.68 -2.76 -6.61
CA ARG A 135 31.37 -2.94 -5.19
C ARG A 135 31.75 -1.70 -4.37
N LEU A 136 30.81 -1.25 -3.53
CA LEU A 136 30.92 -0.62 -2.20
C LEU A 136 32.16 0.22 -1.82
N LYS A 137 31.92 1.46 -1.33
CA LYS A 137 32.47 1.92 -0.04
C LYS A 137 31.70 3.13 0.50
N VAL A 138 30.84 2.90 1.50
CA VAL A 138 30.28 3.96 2.35
C VAL A 138 31.37 4.37 3.34
N HIS A 139 31.86 5.61 3.23
CA HIS A 139 32.73 6.22 4.22
C HIS A 139 31.83 6.97 5.21
N VAL A 140 31.63 6.41 6.41
CA VAL A 140 31.05 7.14 7.53
C VAL A 140 32.14 8.11 8.01
N ARG A 141 31.98 9.39 7.69
CA ARG A 141 32.78 10.46 8.31
C ARG A 141 31.87 11.23 9.24
N SER A 142 31.99 10.94 10.52
CA SER A 142 31.54 11.82 11.60
C SER A 142 32.25 13.17 11.48
N PRO A 143 31.56 14.30 11.68
CA PRO A 143 32.20 15.51 12.12
C PRO A 143 31.92 15.69 13.62
N GLU A 144 32.96 15.51 14.43
CA GLU A 144 33.07 16.23 15.69
C GLU A 144 33.18 17.73 15.36
N PHE A 145 32.35 18.55 15.99
CA PHE A 145 32.56 20.00 16.01
C PHE A 145 32.52 20.49 17.46
N SER A 146 33.72 20.85 17.90
CA SER A 146 34.08 21.60 19.09
C SER A 146 33.41 22.97 19.15
N LEU A 147 32.83 23.30 20.30
CA LEU A 147 32.53 24.67 20.72
C LEU A 147 33.83 25.43 21.05
N PRO A 148 33.80 26.76 20.91
CA PRO A 148 34.27 27.61 22.00
C PRO A 148 33.17 28.59 22.42
N GLY A 149 33.11 28.81 23.74
CA GLY A 149 32.04 29.49 24.43
C GLY A 149 32.04 31.02 24.35
N LEU A 150 30.94 31.57 24.84
CA LEU A 150 30.89 32.82 25.57
C LEU A 150 29.92 32.64 26.74
N ASP A 151 30.46 32.77 27.95
CA ASP A 151 29.72 32.94 29.19
C ASP A 151 29.18 34.37 29.27
N LEU A 152 27.89 34.52 29.55
CA LEU A 152 27.38 35.63 30.39
C LEU A 152 25.97 35.31 30.96
N VAL A 153 25.98 34.78 32.19
CA VAL A 153 25.13 35.11 33.36
C VAL A 153 23.74 35.74 33.13
N ASN A 154 22.64 34.96 33.24
CA ASN A 154 21.59 35.02 34.30
C ASN A 154 20.33 34.19 33.93
N PRO A 155 19.62 33.55 34.87
CA PRO A 155 18.54 32.61 34.60
C PRO A 155 17.16 33.26 34.75
N GLY A 156 16.41 33.37 33.66
CA GLY A 156 15.00 33.78 33.75
C GLY A 156 14.45 34.36 32.46
N LEU A 157 14.29 33.53 31.42
CA LEU A 157 13.41 33.75 30.26
C LEU A 157 13.68 32.67 29.20
N ARG A 158 13.10 31.48 29.39
CA ARG A 158 13.08 30.40 28.37
C ARG A 158 11.71 29.74 28.21
N PHE A 159 10.63 30.51 28.34
CA PHE A 159 9.27 29.99 28.18
C PHE A 159 8.44 30.63 27.05
N LEU A 160 9.02 31.46 26.17
CA LEU A 160 8.25 32.18 25.14
C LEU A 160 8.80 32.12 23.70
N ALA A 161 9.71 31.21 23.37
CA ALA A 161 10.23 31.08 21.99
C ALA A 161 9.87 29.78 21.26
N ASN A 162 9.04 28.90 21.85
CA ASN A 162 8.65 27.62 21.23
C ASN A 162 7.17 27.50 20.84
N CYS A 163 6.36 28.56 21.00
CA CYS A 163 4.90 28.47 20.77
C CYS A 163 4.42 28.89 19.38
N THR A 164 5.26 29.42 18.50
CA THR A 164 4.82 29.88 17.17
C THR A 164 4.94 28.85 16.04
N HIS A 165 5.52 27.67 16.30
CA HIS A 165 5.70 26.63 15.26
C HIS A 165 4.73 25.42 15.37
N ILE A 166 3.96 25.35 16.45
CA ILE A 166 3.05 24.21 16.74
C ILE A 166 1.59 24.52 16.35
N ILE A 167 1.20 25.80 16.30
CA ILE A 167 -0.19 26.20 16.06
C ILE A 167 -0.61 26.11 14.58
N LEU A 168 0.34 26.12 13.63
CA LEU A 168 0.02 26.08 12.19
C LEU A 168 -0.19 24.66 11.62
N HIS A 169 0.12 23.61 12.40
CA HIS A 169 0.03 22.21 11.95
C HIS A 169 -1.27 21.52 12.39
N ALA A 170 -1.97 22.05 13.40
CA ALA A 170 -3.18 21.44 13.97
C ALA A 170 -4.46 21.71 13.16
N THR A 171 -4.54 22.83 12.43
CA THR A 171 -5.78 23.25 11.73
C THR A 171 -6.02 22.58 10.36
N ARG A 172 -5.11 21.74 9.86
CA ARG A 172 -5.27 21.05 8.56
C ARG A 172 -5.69 19.58 8.65
N VAL A 173 -5.53 18.92 9.81
CA VAL A 173 -5.82 17.48 9.97
C VAL A 173 -7.32 17.24 10.24
N LEU A 174 -8.05 18.25 10.71
CA LEU A 174 -9.43 18.12 11.17
C LEU A 174 -10.50 18.09 10.07
N ASN A 175 -10.17 18.43 8.82
CA ASN A 175 -11.18 18.62 7.77
C ASN A 175 -11.34 17.44 6.80
N PHE A 176 -10.74 16.28 7.09
CA PHE A 176 -10.75 15.11 6.19
C PHE A 176 -11.47 13.87 6.73
N ALA A 177 -12.11 13.94 7.91
CA ALA A 177 -12.71 12.77 8.57
C ALA A 177 -14.24 12.81 8.71
N LEU A 178 -14.93 13.68 7.98
CA LEU A 178 -16.39 13.69 7.88
C LEU A 178 -16.82 13.44 6.44
N GLN A 179 -16.92 12.16 6.05
CA GLN A 179 -18.05 11.64 5.24
C GLN A 179 -17.87 10.12 5.00
N ALA A 180 -18.59 9.27 5.76
CA ALA A 180 -19.29 8.07 5.24
C ALA A 180 -19.89 7.23 6.39
N PRO A 181 -21.06 6.57 6.18
CA PRO A 181 -21.98 6.17 7.24
C PRO A 181 -21.77 4.74 7.77
N LEU A 182 -22.21 4.55 9.01
CA LEU A 182 -22.33 3.28 9.75
C LEU A 182 -23.59 2.49 9.34
N TYR A 183 -23.49 1.16 9.17
CA TYR A 183 -24.58 0.23 9.53
C TYR A 183 -24.03 -1.16 9.96
N PRO A 184 -24.75 -1.92 10.83
CA PRO A 184 -24.22 -3.06 11.58
C PRO A 184 -24.83 -4.41 11.16
N THR A 185 -24.10 -5.51 11.38
CA THR A 185 -24.71 -6.83 11.67
C THR A 185 -23.79 -7.67 12.56
N ALA A 186 -24.32 -8.07 13.71
CA ALA A 186 -23.75 -9.04 14.64
C ALA A 186 -24.30 -10.45 14.33
N LEU A 187 -23.54 -11.50 14.67
CA LEU A 187 -23.92 -12.60 15.58
C LEU A 187 -22.83 -13.72 15.59
N PRO A 188 -22.81 -14.59 16.62
CA PRO A 188 -21.60 -15.18 17.19
C PRO A 188 -21.36 -16.64 16.79
N LEU A 189 -20.11 -17.09 16.90
CA LEU A 189 -19.72 -18.50 16.78
C LEU A 189 -19.53 -19.12 18.16
N THR A 190 -20.36 -20.11 18.48
CA THR A 190 -20.20 -21.03 19.63
C THR A 190 -19.69 -22.39 19.17
N PHE A 191 -18.78 -22.93 19.98
CA PHE A 191 -18.33 -24.33 20.07
C PHE A 191 -19.40 -25.39 19.79
N ILE A 192 -19.07 -26.42 18.99
CA ILE A 192 -19.43 -27.83 19.26
C ILE A 192 -18.28 -28.75 18.81
N SER A 193 -17.94 -29.66 19.72
CA SER A 193 -16.98 -30.76 19.67
C SER A 193 -17.46 -32.00 18.89
N GLY A 194 -16.50 -32.77 18.37
CA GLY A 194 -16.59 -34.23 18.29
C GLY A 194 -16.48 -34.80 16.88
N PHE A 195 -15.40 -35.53 16.59
CA PHE A 195 -15.49 -36.94 16.20
C PHE A 195 -14.10 -37.58 16.32
N SER A 196 -14.10 -38.73 16.99
CA SER A 196 -12.96 -39.58 17.32
C SER A 196 -12.67 -40.54 16.16
N ALA A 197 -11.40 -40.86 15.92
CA ALA A 197 -11.00 -42.09 15.24
C ALA A 197 -9.78 -42.66 15.97
N PRO A 198 -9.83 -43.92 16.44
CA PRO A 198 -8.82 -44.49 17.30
C PRO A 198 -7.62 -45.00 16.51
N THR A 199 -6.43 -44.63 16.97
CA THR A 199 -5.19 -45.37 16.71
C THR A 199 -5.08 -46.51 17.71
N SER A 200 -4.86 -47.74 17.25
CA SER A 200 -4.34 -48.81 18.09
C SER A 200 -3.44 -49.72 17.26
N ALA A 201 -2.17 -49.71 17.65
CA ALA A 201 -1.18 -50.70 17.26
C ALA A 201 -1.37 -51.96 18.10
N SER A 202 -1.17 -53.14 17.51
CA SER A 202 -0.55 -54.28 18.20
C SER A 202 -0.04 -55.32 17.21
N ASN A 203 1.15 -55.82 17.54
CA ASN A 203 1.93 -56.86 16.89
C ASN A 203 1.17 -58.19 16.70
N HIS A 204 1.54 -58.98 15.68
CA HIS A 204 2.15 -60.32 15.83
C HIS A 204 2.48 -60.98 14.46
N LYS A 205 3.70 -61.57 14.43
CA LYS A 205 4.13 -62.83 13.78
C LYS A 205 4.11 -63.00 12.25
N ALA A 206 5.29 -63.44 11.79
CA ALA A 206 5.58 -64.02 10.49
C ALA A 206 4.74 -65.26 10.15
N ALA A 207 4.30 -65.34 8.89
CA ALA A 207 4.01 -66.58 8.16
C ALA A 207 4.11 -66.33 6.63
N SER A 208 4.92 -67.15 5.96
CA SER A 208 5.13 -67.38 4.51
C SER A 208 4.85 -66.25 3.50
N GLY A 209 5.90 -65.84 2.77
CA GLY A 209 5.81 -64.89 1.67
C GLY A 209 4.95 -65.34 0.50
N THR A 210 3.96 -64.54 0.13
CA THR A 210 3.36 -64.53 -1.20
C THR A 210 4.19 -63.60 -2.08
N LYS A 211 4.95 -64.19 -3.02
CA LYS A 211 5.67 -63.44 -4.06
C LYS A 211 4.63 -62.64 -4.87
N PRO A 212 4.92 -61.37 -5.27
CA PRO A 212 4.01 -60.61 -6.10
C PRO A 212 3.76 -61.38 -7.41
N LYS A 213 2.49 -61.68 -7.69
CA LYS A 213 2.09 -62.34 -8.93
C LYS A 213 1.63 -61.28 -9.93
N VAL A 214 1.97 -61.45 -11.21
CA VAL A 214 1.76 -60.49 -12.28
C VAL A 214 0.96 -61.17 -13.40
N ALA A 215 0.03 -60.42 -14.00
CA ALA A 215 -0.70 -60.86 -15.18
C ALA A 215 0.18 -60.72 -16.42
N LEU A 216 0.21 -61.74 -17.28
CA LEU A 216 0.86 -61.62 -18.59
C LEU A 216 -0.03 -60.82 -19.55
N ASP A 217 0.60 -59.94 -20.32
CA ASP A 217 -0.10 -59.20 -21.38
C ASP A 217 -0.65 -60.18 -22.45
N PRO A 218 -1.91 -60.03 -22.89
CA PRO A 218 -2.52 -60.90 -23.92
C PRO A 218 -1.72 -61.01 -25.23
N HIS A 219 -0.86 -60.05 -25.55
CA HIS A 219 -0.04 -60.04 -26.75
C HIS A 219 1.33 -60.73 -26.59
N VAL A 220 1.67 -61.21 -25.38
CA VAL A 220 2.87 -62.00 -25.14
C VAL A 220 2.85 -63.25 -26.00
N ARG A 221 3.95 -63.55 -26.70
CA ARG A 221 4.06 -64.73 -27.56
C ARG A 221 4.76 -65.85 -26.82
N LEU A 222 4.15 -67.03 -26.80
CA LEU A 222 4.65 -68.23 -26.15
C LEU A 222 4.97 -69.29 -27.21
N LYS A 223 6.09 -69.99 -27.06
CA LYS A 223 6.43 -71.13 -27.94
C LYS A 223 5.49 -72.31 -27.68
N ASP A 224 5.13 -73.06 -28.72
CA ASP A 224 4.19 -74.21 -28.65
C ASP A 224 4.61 -75.29 -27.63
N GLY A 225 5.91 -75.48 -27.42
CA GLY A 225 6.45 -76.39 -26.39
C GLY A 225 6.23 -75.92 -24.95
N LYS A 226 5.80 -74.68 -24.72
CA LYS A 226 5.55 -74.11 -23.38
C LYS A 226 4.09 -74.19 -22.96
N LEU A 227 3.20 -74.72 -23.81
CA LEU A 227 1.77 -74.90 -23.51
C LEU A 227 1.55 -75.73 -22.23
N GLU A 228 2.29 -76.83 -22.09
CA GLU A 228 2.23 -77.70 -20.91
C GLU A 228 2.74 -77.01 -19.65
N LEU A 229 3.77 -76.17 -19.80
CA LEU A 229 4.31 -75.38 -18.70
C LEU A 229 3.31 -74.31 -18.23
N VAL A 230 2.57 -73.68 -19.16
CA VAL A 230 1.48 -72.75 -18.81
C VAL A 230 0.39 -73.47 -18.02
N LEU A 231 -0.08 -74.63 -18.51
CA LEU A 231 -1.09 -75.43 -17.81
C LEU A 231 -0.65 -75.84 -16.40
N GLN A 232 0.63 -76.22 -16.26
CA GLN A 232 1.24 -76.56 -14.98
C GLN A 232 1.36 -75.35 -14.05
N CYS A 233 1.76 -74.19 -14.55
CA CYS A 233 1.81 -72.94 -13.77
C CYS A 233 0.42 -72.49 -13.28
N LEU A 234 -0.62 -72.84 -14.04
CA LEU A 234 -2.02 -72.55 -13.68
C LEU A 234 -2.63 -73.61 -12.75
N GLY A 235 -1.92 -74.71 -12.49
CA GLY A 235 -2.38 -75.79 -11.62
C GLY A 235 -3.53 -76.63 -12.22
N LEU A 236 -3.65 -76.66 -13.55
CA LEU A 236 -4.70 -77.40 -14.26
C LEU A 236 -4.16 -78.77 -14.71
N ASP A 237 -4.68 -79.85 -14.13
CA ASP A 237 -4.35 -81.23 -14.54
C ASP A 237 -5.23 -81.68 -15.71
N VAL A 238 -4.77 -81.37 -16.92
CA VAL A 238 -5.51 -81.62 -18.17
C VAL A 238 -5.22 -83.01 -18.73
N THR A 239 -6.25 -83.74 -19.19
CA THR A 239 -6.09 -85.01 -19.91
C THR A 239 -5.42 -84.81 -21.28
N GLU A 240 -4.65 -85.80 -21.74
CA GLU A 240 -3.91 -85.72 -23.02
C GLU A 240 -4.82 -85.46 -24.24
N GLU A 241 -6.07 -85.91 -24.19
CA GLU A 241 -7.05 -85.66 -25.26
C GLU A 241 -7.48 -84.18 -25.32
N LYS A 242 -7.67 -83.52 -24.17
CA LYS A 242 -7.98 -82.08 -24.10
C LYS A 242 -6.77 -81.24 -24.50
N LYS A 243 -5.54 -81.65 -24.15
CA LYS A 243 -4.31 -81.01 -24.65
C LYS A 243 -4.19 -81.10 -26.17
N ARG A 244 -4.54 -82.26 -26.75
CA ARG A 244 -4.57 -82.47 -28.21
C ARG A 244 -5.59 -81.55 -28.89
N GLN A 245 -6.79 -81.40 -28.30
CA GLN A 245 -7.82 -80.48 -28.79
C GLN A 245 -7.36 -79.03 -28.70
N LEU A 246 -6.72 -78.62 -27.60
CA LEU A 246 -6.18 -77.27 -27.44
C LEU A 246 -5.11 -76.95 -28.50
N ARG A 247 -4.21 -77.90 -28.78
CA ARG A 247 -3.20 -77.75 -29.86
C ARG A 247 -3.81 -77.71 -31.27
N GLN A 248 -4.99 -78.30 -31.47
CA GLN A 248 -5.71 -78.25 -32.76
C GLN A 248 -6.45 -76.91 -32.96
N THR A 249 -6.94 -76.32 -31.87
CA THR A 249 -7.64 -75.03 -31.90
C THR A 249 -6.66 -73.85 -32.02
N LEU A 250 -5.44 -74.00 -31.52
CA LEU A 250 -4.42 -72.94 -31.56
C LEU A 250 -3.69 -72.90 -32.89
N THR A 251 -3.75 -71.75 -33.57
CA THR A 251 -2.96 -71.49 -34.77
C THR A 251 -1.54 -71.07 -34.39
N THR A 252 -0.54 -71.87 -34.74
CA THR A 252 0.87 -71.50 -34.58
C THR A 252 1.34 -70.67 -35.77
N ASP A 253 2.17 -69.66 -35.51
CA ASP A 253 2.78 -68.89 -36.59
C ASP A 253 3.96 -69.63 -37.25
N SER A 254 4.53 -69.03 -38.29
CA SER A 254 5.73 -69.54 -38.97
C SER A 254 6.96 -69.74 -38.06
N GLN A 255 6.93 -69.26 -36.82
CA GLN A 255 7.98 -69.39 -35.80
C GLN A 255 7.62 -70.39 -34.68
N GLY A 256 6.46 -71.07 -34.76
CA GLY A 256 6.01 -72.02 -33.75
C GLY A 256 5.60 -71.37 -32.42
N THR A 257 5.11 -70.13 -32.47
CA THR A 257 4.65 -69.34 -31.32
C THR A 257 3.17 -68.97 -31.44
N VAL A 258 2.50 -68.87 -30.29
CA VAL A 258 1.08 -68.56 -30.13
C VAL A 258 0.94 -67.38 -29.17
N ALA A 259 0.01 -66.45 -29.45
CA ALA A 259 -0.24 -65.36 -28.52
C ALA A 259 -0.93 -65.88 -27.25
N TYR A 260 -0.55 -65.33 -26.10
CA TYR A 260 -1.10 -65.72 -24.81
C TYR A 260 -2.61 -65.47 -24.74
N GLY A 261 -3.11 -64.41 -25.37
CA GLY A 261 -4.54 -64.11 -25.49
C GLY A 261 -5.31 -65.17 -26.28
N ASP A 262 -4.73 -65.71 -27.35
CA ASP A 262 -5.34 -66.77 -28.16
C ASP A 262 -5.36 -68.11 -27.39
N LEU A 263 -4.28 -68.37 -26.64
CA LEU A 263 -4.21 -69.50 -25.71
C LEU A 263 -5.30 -69.43 -24.64
N LEU A 264 -5.48 -68.25 -24.03
CA LEU A 264 -6.54 -68.03 -23.05
C LEU A 264 -7.94 -68.21 -23.63
N GLN A 265 -8.15 -67.79 -24.88
CA GLN A 265 -9.44 -67.97 -25.56
C GLN A 265 -9.72 -69.46 -25.82
N ALA A 266 -8.74 -70.20 -26.34
CA ALA A 266 -8.92 -71.63 -26.58
C ALA A 266 -9.09 -72.44 -25.29
N LEU A 267 -8.47 -72.01 -24.18
CA LEU A 267 -8.71 -72.60 -22.85
C LEU A 267 -10.15 -72.38 -22.38
N ARG A 268 -10.73 -71.19 -22.60
CA ARG A 268 -12.15 -70.95 -22.31
C ARG A 268 -13.06 -71.82 -23.18
N ASP A 269 -12.74 -71.97 -24.46
CA ASP A 269 -13.61 -72.71 -25.39
C ASP A 269 -13.59 -74.25 -25.14
N VAL A 270 -12.48 -74.79 -24.64
CA VAL A 270 -12.30 -76.26 -24.44
C VAL A 270 -12.50 -76.69 -22.97
N MET A 271 -12.24 -75.82 -21.99
CA MET A 271 -12.09 -76.20 -20.58
C MET A 271 -12.83 -75.27 -19.60
N GLN A 272 -13.90 -74.61 -20.03
CA GLN A 272 -14.66 -73.67 -19.19
C GLN A 272 -15.02 -74.21 -17.79
N GLU A 273 -15.48 -75.47 -17.70
CA GLU A 273 -15.90 -76.11 -16.44
C GLU A 273 -14.73 -76.30 -15.44
N GLU A 274 -13.52 -76.60 -15.93
CA GLU A 274 -12.32 -76.80 -15.09
C GLU A 274 -11.69 -75.47 -14.66
N LEU A 275 -11.83 -74.41 -15.47
CA LEU A 275 -11.44 -73.05 -15.09
C LEU A 275 -12.34 -72.48 -14.00
N ASP A 276 -13.64 -72.77 -14.06
CA ASP A 276 -14.62 -72.33 -13.07
C ASP A 276 -14.40 -73.05 -11.71
N GLU A 277 -14.00 -74.33 -11.72
CA GLU A 277 -13.63 -75.10 -10.52
C GLU A 277 -12.31 -74.64 -9.89
N ALA A 278 -11.33 -74.22 -10.71
CA ALA A 278 -10.05 -73.69 -10.25
C ALA A 278 -10.12 -72.24 -9.71
N GLY A 279 -11.30 -71.60 -9.75
CA GLY A 279 -11.49 -70.23 -9.27
C GLY A 279 -10.73 -69.18 -10.10
N LEU A 280 -10.53 -69.45 -11.39
CA LEU A 280 -9.86 -68.56 -12.34
C LEU A 280 -10.90 -67.80 -13.17
N ASP A 281 -11.65 -66.91 -12.51
CA ASP A 281 -12.69 -66.10 -13.10
C ASP A 281 -12.13 -64.96 -13.98
N SER A 282 -12.16 -65.23 -15.29
CA SER A 282 -12.29 -64.30 -16.42
C SER A 282 -11.30 -63.16 -16.70
N CYS A 283 -10.30 -62.78 -15.88
CA CYS A 283 -9.43 -61.66 -16.33
C CYS A 283 -7.97 -61.59 -15.85
N SER A 284 -7.45 -62.49 -15.02
CA SER A 284 -6.01 -62.40 -14.69
C SER A 284 -5.47 -63.71 -14.14
N MET A 285 -4.95 -64.55 -15.04
CA MET A 285 -4.08 -65.65 -14.64
C MET A 285 -2.74 -65.06 -14.14
N LEU A 286 -2.49 -65.25 -12.85
CA LEU A 286 -1.42 -64.58 -12.12
C LEU A 286 -0.20 -65.49 -11.99
N PHE A 287 0.92 -65.08 -12.57
CA PHE A 287 2.18 -65.81 -12.55
C PHE A 287 3.17 -65.20 -11.57
N THR A 288 3.99 -66.02 -10.93
CA THR A 288 5.14 -65.51 -10.18
C THR A 288 6.23 -64.99 -11.12
N GLN A 289 7.08 -64.08 -10.65
CA GLN A 289 8.18 -63.53 -11.45
C GLN A 289 9.09 -64.62 -12.07
N HIS A 290 9.24 -65.77 -11.39
CA HIS A 290 10.04 -66.90 -11.89
C HIS A 290 9.32 -67.71 -12.97
N GLU A 291 8.00 -67.87 -12.86
CA GLU A 291 7.17 -68.50 -13.88
C GLU A 291 7.13 -67.64 -15.15
N VAL A 292 6.95 -66.33 -15.02
CA VAL A 292 7.04 -65.38 -16.15
C VAL A 292 8.39 -65.48 -16.85
N ALA A 293 9.50 -65.52 -16.10
CA ALA A 293 10.84 -65.65 -16.67
C ALA A 293 11.07 -67.02 -17.36
N SER A 294 10.38 -68.08 -16.93
CA SER A 294 10.47 -69.41 -17.53
C SER A 294 9.58 -69.54 -18.78
N LEU A 295 8.43 -68.87 -18.77
CA LEU A 295 7.48 -68.80 -19.89
C LEU A 295 8.00 -67.92 -21.03
N LEU A 296 8.59 -66.77 -20.72
CA LEU A 296 9.21 -65.90 -21.71
C LEU A 296 10.56 -66.46 -22.13
N ASP A 297 10.81 -66.53 -23.44
CA ASP A 297 12.14 -66.88 -23.95
C ASP A 297 13.03 -65.64 -23.87
N THR A 298 13.77 -65.50 -22.76
CA THR A 298 14.69 -64.35 -22.54
C THR A 298 15.95 -64.43 -23.43
N SER A 299 16.05 -65.44 -24.31
CA SER A 299 17.14 -65.54 -25.28
C SER A 299 17.21 -64.37 -26.27
N ALA A 300 16.13 -63.60 -26.43
CA ALA A 300 16.15 -62.33 -27.18
C ALA A 300 16.89 -61.19 -26.45
N PHE A 301 17.20 -61.34 -25.16
CA PHE A 301 17.91 -60.36 -24.32
C PHE A 301 19.29 -60.85 -23.86
N HIS A 302 19.76 -62.00 -24.33
CA HIS A 302 21.18 -62.28 -24.28
C HIS A 302 21.86 -61.43 -25.35
N SER A 303 22.51 -60.35 -24.91
CA SER A 303 23.53 -59.67 -25.73
C SER A 303 24.40 -60.77 -26.35
N PRO A 304 24.60 -60.78 -27.68
CA PRO A 304 25.45 -61.78 -28.27
C PRO A 304 26.83 -61.61 -27.63
N THR A 305 27.33 -62.67 -27.00
CA THR A 305 28.77 -62.84 -26.74
C THR A 305 29.45 -62.87 -28.10
N PHE A 306 29.71 -61.69 -28.62
CA PHE A 306 30.43 -61.48 -29.86
C PHE A 306 31.91 -61.35 -29.47
N ASP A 307 32.66 -62.42 -29.69
CA ASP A 307 34.10 -62.35 -29.82
C ASP A 307 34.43 -61.46 -31.03
N SER A 308 34.73 -60.18 -30.77
CA SER A 308 35.39 -59.32 -31.75
C SER A 308 36.27 -58.28 -31.06
N PRO A 309 37.56 -58.18 -31.44
CA PRO A 309 38.50 -57.26 -30.84
C PRO A 309 38.43 -55.91 -31.58
N ASN A 310 37.81 -54.90 -30.97
CA ASN A 310 38.34 -53.53 -30.99
C ASN A 310 37.57 -52.61 -30.04
N CYS A 311 38.34 -51.89 -29.23
CA CYS A 311 37.92 -50.97 -28.19
C CYS A 311 37.07 -49.82 -28.75
N ASN A 312 35.97 -49.50 -28.05
CA ASN A 312 35.25 -48.22 -28.04
C ASN A 312 34.24 -48.18 -26.86
N GLY A 313 33.75 -49.34 -26.38
CA GLY A 313 32.81 -49.39 -25.25
C GLY A 313 33.41 -49.14 -23.86
N THR A 314 34.74 -49.21 -23.71
CA THR A 314 35.43 -48.90 -22.45
C THR A 314 35.48 -47.40 -22.16
N GLU A 315 35.70 -46.57 -23.19
CA GLU A 315 35.75 -45.12 -23.06
C GLU A 315 34.36 -44.54 -22.74
N GLU A 316 33.29 -45.06 -23.36
CA GLU A 316 31.90 -44.66 -23.05
C GLU A 316 31.48 -45.03 -21.62
N LEU A 317 31.90 -46.20 -21.12
CA LEU A 317 31.62 -46.64 -19.76
C LEU A 317 32.38 -45.78 -18.73
N GLU A 318 33.64 -45.46 -18.99
CA GLU A 318 34.45 -44.57 -18.15
C GLU A 318 33.90 -43.14 -18.14
N GLN A 319 33.43 -42.64 -19.29
CA GLN A 319 32.78 -41.34 -19.41
C GLN A 319 31.46 -41.28 -18.64
N LEU A 320 30.64 -42.34 -18.71
CA LEU A 320 29.42 -42.45 -17.92
C LEU A 320 29.72 -42.51 -16.41
N GLN A 321 30.79 -43.19 -16.00
CA GLN A 321 31.21 -43.21 -14.60
C GLN A 321 31.64 -41.83 -14.08
N LEU A 322 32.34 -41.05 -14.90
CA LEU A 322 32.70 -39.67 -14.59
C LEU A 322 31.46 -38.77 -14.48
N GLU A 323 30.51 -38.90 -15.40
CA GLU A 323 29.25 -38.14 -15.37
C GLU A 323 28.41 -38.49 -14.13
N ILE A 324 28.33 -39.77 -13.74
CA ILE A 324 27.68 -40.19 -12.49
C ILE A 324 28.37 -39.58 -11.27
N MET A 325 29.69 -39.49 -11.27
CA MET A 325 30.45 -38.89 -10.17
C MET A 325 30.18 -37.38 -10.07
N ASP A 326 30.13 -36.68 -11.20
CA ASP A 326 29.83 -35.25 -11.29
C ASP A 326 28.38 -34.95 -10.88
N LEU A 327 27.40 -35.70 -11.40
CA LEU A 327 26.00 -35.63 -10.98
C LEU A 327 25.84 -35.85 -9.47
N ARG A 328 26.55 -36.82 -8.90
CA ARG A 328 26.54 -37.06 -7.44
C ARG A 328 27.12 -35.88 -6.68
N GLN A 329 28.16 -35.22 -7.20
CA GLN A 329 28.72 -34.01 -6.61
C GLN A 329 27.76 -32.83 -6.71
N GLU A 330 27.10 -32.67 -7.85
CA GLU A 330 26.12 -31.61 -8.07
C GLU A 330 24.90 -31.77 -7.17
N VAL A 331 24.40 -32.99 -6.97
CA VAL A 331 23.35 -33.28 -5.99
C VAL A 331 23.79 -32.90 -4.57
N ARG A 332 25.04 -33.13 -4.19
CA ARG A 332 25.56 -32.70 -2.87
C ARG A 332 25.60 -31.18 -2.78
N ARG A 333 26.06 -30.49 -3.83
CA ARG A 333 26.09 -29.02 -3.89
C ARG A 333 24.69 -28.42 -3.78
N LEU A 334 23.72 -28.96 -4.53
CA LEU A 334 22.33 -28.53 -4.49
C LEU A 334 21.69 -28.74 -3.12
N LYS A 335 22.01 -29.85 -2.43
CA LYS A 335 21.56 -30.07 -1.03
C LYS A 335 22.12 -29.02 -0.07
N CYS A 336 23.39 -28.65 -0.20
CA CYS A 336 23.97 -27.58 0.62
C CYS A 336 23.27 -26.24 0.34
N LEU A 337 23.09 -25.89 -0.93
CA LEU A 337 22.42 -24.64 -1.32
C LEU A 337 20.97 -24.59 -0.84
N LEU A 338 20.23 -25.70 -0.93
CA LEU A 338 18.86 -25.79 -0.42
C LEU A 338 18.82 -25.48 1.08
N LYS A 339 19.76 -26.05 1.86
CA LYS A 339 19.86 -25.79 3.29
C LYS A 339 20.21 -24.34 3.62
N GLU A 340 21.08 -23.71 2.83
CA GLU A 340 21.39 -22.27 2.98
C GLU A 340 20.16 -21.40 2.71
N VAL A 341 19.41 -21.70 1.64
CA VAL A 341 18.17 -20.98 1.30
C VAL A 341 17.10 -21.18 2.37
N GLU A 342 16.93 -22.39 2.89
CA GLU A 342 15.99 -22.67 3.99
C GLU A 342 16.34 -21.89 5.26
N ASN A 343 17.62 -21.83 5.63
CA ASN A 343 18.08 -21.05 6.77
C ASN A 343 17.90 -19.54 6.53
N SER A 344 18.21 -19.06 5.33
CA SER A 344 18.01 -17.66 4.95
C SER A 344 16.53 -17.27 4.98
N LYS A 345 15.65 -18.14 4.48
CA LYS A 345 14.19 -17.96 4.53
C LYS A 345 13.72 -17.85 5.97
N LYS A 346 14.14 -18.77 6.84
CA LYS A 346 13.78 -18.76 8.26
C LYS A 346 14.22 -17.46 8.95
N SER A 347 15.45 -17.00 8.69
CA SER A 347 15.95 -15.73 9.25
C SER A 347 15.10 -14.54 8.81
N MET A 348 14.69 -14.51 7.54
CA MET A 348 13.88 -13.40 7.00
C MET A 348 12.44 -13.44 7.52
N GLU A 349 11.87 -14.63 7.74
CA GLU A 349 10.57 -14.78 8.40
C GLU A 349 10.60 -14.27 9.85
N GLU A 350 11.67 -14.54 10.60
CA GLU A 350 11.84 -14.01 11.96
C GLU A 350 11.98 -12.48 11.98
N GLU A 351 12.71 -11.90 11.03
CA GLU A 351 12.79 -10.43 10.90
C GLU A 351 11.45 -9.81 10.54
N LEU A 352 10.70 -10.43 9.62
CA LEU A 352 9.36 -9.98 9.26
C LEU A 352 8.41 -10.01 10.47
N GLN A 353 8.47 -11.06 11.29
CA GLN A 353 7.68 -11.16 12.52
C GLN A 353 8.05 -10.06 13.52
N ARG A 354 9.35 -9.80 13.72
CA ARG A 354 9.82 -8.70 14.59
C ARG A 354 9.33 -7.34 14.09
N LEU A 355 9.39 -7.11 12.77
CA LEU A 355 8.96 -5.85 12.17
C LEU A 355 7.43 -5.67 12.25
N ASN A 356 6.68 -6.76 12.10
CA ASN A 356 5.22 -6.77 12.26
C ASN A 356 4.82 -6.45 13.72
N GLN A 357 5.48 -7.06 14.71
CA GLN A 357 5.24 -6.75 16.12
C GLN A 357 5.54 -5.28 16.44
N LYS A 358 6.63 -4.73 15.89
CA LYS A 358 6.97 -3.31 16.03
C LYS A 358 5.92 -2.41 15.38
N ALA A 359 5.44 -2.76 14.19
CA ALA A 359 4.37 -2.03 13.49
C ALA A 359 3.06 -2.02 14.29
N LEU A 360 2.67 -3.15 14.88
CA LEU A 360 1.52 -3.23 15.79
C LEU A 360 1.68 -2.34 17.03
N GLY A 361 2.90 -2.27 17.59
CA GLY A 361 3.23 -1.34 18.67
C GLY A 361 3.05 0.12 18.28
N PHE A 362 3.50 0.53 17.10
CA PHE A 362 3.29 1.89 16.60
C PHE A 362 1.81 2.18 16.33
N LEU A 363 1.05 1.22 15.84
CA LEU A 363 -0.39 1.39 15.60
C LEU A 363 -1.17 1.58 16.90
N SER A 364 -0.82 0.87 17.98
CA SER A 364 -1.47 1.05 19.28
C SER A 364 -1.14 2.41 19.91
N GLU A 365 0.12 2.84 19.85
CA GLU A 365 0.54 4.17 20.28
C GLU A 365 -0.16 5.27 19.48
N ASN A 366 -0.25 5.12 18.15
CA ASN A 366 -0.92 6.07 17.29
C ASN A 366 -2.41 6.21 17.65
N ARG A 367 -3.11 5.11 17.97
CA ARG A 367 -4.48 5.17 18.50
C ARG A 367 -4.57 5.95 19.80
N THR A 368 -3.66 5.71 20.75
CA THR A 368 -3.62 6.46 22.02
C THR A 368 -3.36 7.95 21.80
N LEU A 369 -2.44 8.30 20.89
CA LEU A 369 -2.15 9.70 20.55
C LEU A 369 -3.36 10.37 19.90
N HIS A 370 -4.08 9.68 19.01
CA HIS A 370 -5.33 10.19 18.44
C HIS A 370 -6.39 10.45 19.50
N SER A 371 -6.58 9.56 20.48
CA SER A 371 -7.50 9.80 21.60
C SER A 371 -7.09 11.03 22.42
N LYS A 372 -5.80 11.21 22.69
CA LYS A 372 -5.30 12.41 23.39
C LYS A 372 -5.51 13.68 22.57
N LEU A 373 -5.28 13.63 21.26
CA LEU A 373 -5.51 14.75 20.35
C LEU A 373 -6.98 15.15 20.35
N GLN A 374 -7.89 14.19 20.27
CA GLN A 374 -9.33 14.46 20.33
C GLN A 374 -9.74 15.16 21.63
N MET A 375 -9.22 14.71 22.77
CA MET A 375 -9.47 15.37 24.05
C MET A 375 -8.92 16.80 24.08
N ALA A 376 -7.72 17.02 23.56
CA ALA A 376 -7.12 18.36 23.45
C ALA A 376 -7.93 19.29 22.55
N GLU A 377 -8.44 18.79 21.42
CA GLU A 377 -9.31 19.55 20.52
C GLU A 377 -10.62 19.96 21.19
N VAL A 378 -11.25 19.07 21.98
CA VAL A 378 -12.47 19.41 22.72
C VAL A 378 -12.20 20.53 23.71
N VAL A 379 -11.11 20.45 24.47
CA VAL A 379 -10.70 21.50 25.42
C VAL A 379 -10.42 22.82 24.69
N GLN A 380 -9.74 22.77 23.54
CA GLN A 380 -9.45 23.98 22.75
C GLN A 380 -10.73 24.63 22.21
N ARG A 381 -11.69 23.86 21.70
CA ARG A 381 -12.99 24.40 21.26
C ARG A 381 -13.75 25.04 22.41
N GLN A 382 -13.72 24.43 23.59
CA GLN A 382 -14.36 24.98 24.78
C GLN A 382 -13.70 26.29 25.21
N ALA A 383 -12.37 26.37 25.20
CA ALA A 383 -11.65 27.61 25.50
C ALA A 383 -11.99 28.73 24.50
N HIS A 384 -11.99 28.42 23.20
CA HIS A 384 -12.36 29.40 22.17
C HIS A 384 -13.81 29.87 22.29
N SER A 385 -14.75 28.98 22.64
CA SER A 385 -16.14 29.38 22.91
C SER A 385 -16.21 30.37 24.09
N ALA A 386 -15.50 30.10 25.17
CA ALA A 386 -15.45 31.01 26.31
C ALA A 386 -14.79 32.34 25.95
N GLU A 387 -13.74 32.34 25.11
CA GLU A 387 -13.12 33.56 24.59
C GLU A 387 -14.13 34.41 23.79
N GLN A 388 -14.94 33.79 22.93
CA GLN A 388 -16.00 34.48 22.19
C GLN A 388 -17.05 35.10 23.14
N ASP A 389 -17.47 34.37 24.16
CA ASP A 389 -18.41 34.88 25.16
C ASP A 389 -17.81 36.12 25.89
N TYR A 390 -16.51 36.10 26.20
CA TYR A 390 -15.84 37.26 26.80
C TYR A 390 -15.74 38.44 25.84
N GLU A 391 -15.46 38.21 24.55
CA GLU A 391 -15.44 39.27 23.53
C GLU A 391 -16.82 39.95 23.38
N GLU A 392 -17.91 39.18 23.40
CA GLU A 392 -19.27 39.74 23.37
C GLU A 392 -19.54 40.63 24.57
N VAL A 393 -19.15 40.19 25.78
CA VAL A 393 -19.29 41.00 27.00
C VAL A 393 -18.46 42.27 26.91
N ILE A 394 -17.24 42.21 26.38
CA ILE A 394 -16.39 43.40 26.17
C ILE A 394 -17.10 44.38 25.24
N HIS A 395 -17.64 43.94 24.11
CA HIS A 395 -18.35 44.81 23.19
C HIS A 395 -19.59 45.46 23.80
N LEU A 396 -20.36 44.72 24.60
CA LEU A 396 -21.51 45.28 25.33
C LEU A 396 -21.06 46.36 26.32
N LEU A 397 -19.98 46.11 27.07
CA LEU A 397 -19.43 47.09 28.02
C LEU A 397 -18.86 48.33 27.30
N GLU A 398 -18.19 48.15 26.16
CA GLU A 398 -17.68 49.25 25.34
C GLU A 398 -18.83 50.13 24.81
N ALA A 399 -19.92 49.51 24.36
CA ALA A 399 -21.12 50.21 23.92
C ALA A 399 -21.77 51.00 25.07
N GLU A 400 -21.90 50.40 26.26
CA GLU A 400 -22.46 51.06 27.44
C GLU A 400 -21.58 52.24 27.88
N ILE A 401 -20.25 52.09 27.89
CA ILE A 401 -19.32 53.18 28.17
C ILE A 401 -19.48 54.32 27.16
N ALA A 402 -19.63 54.00 25.87
CA ALA A 402 -19.84 55.01 24.83
C ALA A 402 -21.15 55.78 25.03
N GLU A 403 -22.24 55.08 25.36
CA GLU A 403 -23.53 55.71 25.66
C GLU A 403 -23.45 56.61 26.89
N LEU A 404 -22.86 56.12 27.99
CA LEU A 404 -22.69 56.91 29.21
C LEU A 404 -21.83 58.16 28.98
N LYS A 405 -20.78 58.06 28.16
CA LYS A 405 -19.97 59.22 27.75
C LYS A 405 -20.78 60.24 26.95
N MET A 406 -21.62 59.78 26.02
CA MET A 406 -22.50 60.65 25.25
C MET A 406 -23.52 61.37 26.15
N GLN A 407 -24.14 60.65 27.10
CA GLN A 407 -25.05 61.25 28.08
C GLN A 407 -24.34 62.30 28.95
N LEU A 408 -23.10 62.01 29.41
CA LEU A 408 -22.31 62.93 30.20
C LEU A 408 -21.93 64.19 29.40
N ALA A 409 -21.52 64.03 28.14
CA ALA A 409 -21.24 65.15 27.25
C ALA A 409 -22.49 66.01 27.01
N GLY A 410 -23.64 65.38 26.79
CA GLY A 410 -24.93 66.08 26.66
C GLY A 410 -25.32 66.85 27.92
N LYS A 411 -25.14 66.28 29.12
CA LYS A 411 -25.38 66.97 30.40
C LYS A 411 -24.43 68.16 30.59
N LYS A 412 -23.14 68.00 30.27
CA LYS A 412 -22.16 69.08 30.32
C LYS A 412 -22.50 70.22 29.38
N ALA A 413 -22.94 69.92 28.16
CA ALA A 413 -23.35 70.93 27.19
C ALA A 413 -24.59 71.72 27.66
N LYS A 414 -25.60 71.02 28.22
CA LYS A 414 -26.79 71.67 28.80
C LYS A 414 -26.41 72.61 29.95
N HIS A 415 -25.62 72.13 30.90
CA HIS A 415 -25.18 72.94 32.03
C HIS A 415 -24.30 74.13 31.61
N ALA A 416 -23.46 73.97 30.58
CA ALA A 416 -22.68 75.06 30.03
C ALA A 416 -23.57 76.14 29.39
N SER A 417 -24.60 75.73 28.64
CA SER A 417 -25.58 76.65 28.06
C SER A 417 -26.37 77.42 29.13
N GLU A 418 -26.76 76.75 30.21
CA GLU A 418 -27.51 77.36 31.33
C GLU A 418 -26.64 78.40 32.05
N ILE A 419 -25.37 78.09 32.33
CA ILE A 419 -24.42 79.08 32.86
C ILE A 419 -24.25 80.27 31.91
N GLU A 420 -24.15 80.02 30.60
CA GLU A 420 -23.97 81.09 29.61
C GLU A 420 -25.18 82.02 29.55
N GLU A 421 -26.39 81.47 29.64
CA GLU A 421 -27.65 82.22 29.73
C GLU A 421 -27.72 83.05 31.03
N ASP A 422 -27.37 82.47 32.17
CA ASP A 422 -27.29 83.19 33.46
C ASP A 422 -26.28 84.34 33.42
N ILE A 423 -25.11 84.13 32.81
CA ILE A 423 -24.09 85.17 32.63
C ILE A 423 -24.63 86.30 31.75
N LEU A 424 -25.36 85.98 30.68
CA LEU A 424 -25.96 86.97 29.79
C LEU A 424 -27.02 87.80 30.53
N GLU A 425 -27.86 87.16 31.34
CA GLU A 425 -28.87 87.85 32.14
C GLU A 425 -28.23 88.77 33.20
N LEU A 426 -27.20 88.29 33.90
CA LEU A 426 -26.44 89.12 34.85
C LEU A 426 -25.78 90.33 34.17
N LYS A 427 -25.21 90.16 32.97
CA LYS A 427 -24.66 91.29 32.19
C LYS A 427 -25.73 92.32 31.81
N ARG A 428 -26.94 91.86 31.46
CA ARG A 428 -28.09 92.73 31.18
C ARG A 428 -28.50 93.51 32.42
N GLN A 429 -28.60 92.85 33.57
CA GLN A 429 -28.93 93.49 34.85
C GLN A 429 -27.88 94.52 35.27
N LEU A 430 -26.59 94.19 35.13
CA LEU A 430 -25.49 95.11 35.40
C LEU A 430 -25.59 96.37 34.53
N SER A 431 -25.87 96.21 33.23
CA SER A 431 -26.04 97.33 32.31
C SER A 431 -27.21 98.26 32.70
N LEU A 432 -28.32 97.67 33.17
CA LEU A 432 -29.46 98.44 33.67
C LEU A 432 -29.11 99.19 34.96
N ALA A 433 -28.42 98.54 35.90
CA ALA A 433 -27.96 99.14 37.14
C ALA A 433 -26.99 100.29 36.88
N ASP A 434 -26.03 100.13 35.97
CA ASP A 434 -25.11 101.19 35.52
C ASP A 434 -25.89 102.38 34.93
N GLY A 435 -26.91 102.11 34.13
CA GLY A 435 -27.79 103.14 33.59
C GLY A 435 -28.52 103.92 34.69
N GLN A 436 -29.04 103.23 35.71
CA GLN A 436 -29.67 103.86 36.87
C GLN A 436 -28.67 104.65 37.72
N LEU A 437 -27.47 104.12 37.94
CA LEU A 437 -26.40 104.77 38.68
C LEU A 437 -25.99 106.08 38.00
N ARG A 438 -25.79 106.07 36.67
CA ARG A 438 -25.50 107.30 35.90
C ARG A 438 -26.62 108.33 36.03
N LYS A 439 -27.89 107.92 35.96
CA LYS A 439 -29.04 108.82 36.18
C LYS A 439 -29.03 109.41 37.60
N SER A 440 -28.79 108.57 38.61
CA SER A 440 -28.68 108.99 40.01
C SER A 440 -27.52 109.96 40.22
N GLU A 441 -26.37 109.70 39.61
CA GLU A 441 -25.19 110.57 39.69
C GLU A 441 -25.44 111.94 39.07
N VAL A 442 -26.14 112.00 37.93
CA VAL A 442 -26.57 113.27 37.32
C VAL A 442 -27.52 114.03 38.26
N SER A 443 -28.49 113.35 38.87
CA SER A 443 -29.40 113.94 39.85
C SER A 443 -28.65 114.47 41.08
N ARG A 444 -27.69 113.70 41.63
CA ARG A 444 -26.83 114.14 42.74
C ARG A 444 -26.06 115.40 42.37
N LYS A 445 -25.40 115.44 41.21
CA LYS A 445 -24.67 116.62 40.73
C LYS A 445 -25.57 117.85 40.60
N ARG A 446 -26.81 117.69 40.11
CA ARG A 446 -27.80 118.78 40.06
C ARG A 446 -28.17 119.28 41.45
N LEU A 447 -28.44 118.38 42.40
CA LEU A 447 -28.74 118.73 43.79
C LEU A 447 -27.57 119.45 44.47
N GLU A 448 -26.33 119.01 44.25
CA GLU A 448 -25.13 119.67 44.77
C GLU A 448 -25.00 121.11 44.27
N ILE A 449 -25.24 121.34 42.97
CA ILE A 449 -25.25 122.69 42.39
C ILE A 449 -26.35 123.54 43.04
N CYS A 450 -27.56 123.01 43.20
CA CYS A 450 -28.66 123.72 43.87
C CYS A 450 -28.34 124.06 45.34
N ASN A 451 -27.78 123.11 46.09
CA ASN A 451 -27.37 123.32 47.49
C ASN A 451 -26.27 124.38 47.60
N ARG A 452 -25.27 124.36 46.70
CA ARG A 452 -24.21 125.38 46.68
C ARG A 452 -24.80 126.78 46.43
N LYS A 453 -25.76 126.91 45.51
CA LYS A 453 -26.48 128.16 45.28
C LYS A 453 -27.25 128.62 46.52
N LEU A 454 -27.97 127.72 47.18
CA LEU A 454 -28.69 128.02 48.42
C LEU A 454 -27.76 128.50 49.54
N LEU A 455 -26.61 127.84 49.73
CA LEU A 455 -25.62 128.24 50.74
C LEU A 455 -25.07 129.65 50.46
N LEU A 456 -24.81 129.99 49.19
CA LEU A 456 -24.39 131.35 48.82
C LEU A 456 -25.45 132.40 49.16
N PHE A 457 -26.74 132.09 49.01
CA PHE A 457 -27.82 133.01 49.43
C PHE A 457 -27.84 133.25 50.95
N VAL A 458 -27.49 132.26 51.77
CA VAL A 458 -27.48 132.38 53.24
C VAL A 458 -26.28 133.20 53.74
N GLN A 459 -25.14 133.19 53.05
CA GLN A 459 -23.93 133.93 53.43
C GLN A 459 -23.92 135.42 53.06
N VAL A 460 -24.92 135.92 52.32
CA VAL A 460 -25.01 137.32 51.85
C VAL A 460 -25.90 138.21 52.77
N LYS A 461 -26.21 137.73 53.98
CA LYS A 461 -26.77 138.55 55.07
C LYS A 461 -25.77 138.59 56.22
#